data_AF-A0A2E8SSZ8-F1
#
_entry.id   AF-A0A2E8SSZ8-F1
#
_cell.length_a   1.000
_cell.length_b   1.000
_cell.length_c   1.000
_cell.angle_alpha   90.00
_cell.angle_beta   90.00
_cell.angle_gamma   90.00
#
_symmetry.space_group_name_H-M   'P 1'
#
loop_
_entity.id
_entity.type
_entity.pdbx_description
1 polymer ?
#
loop_
_entity_poly.entity_id
_entity_poly.type
_entity_poly.pdbx_seq_one_letter_code
_entity_poly.pdbx_strand_id
1 'polypeptide(L)'
;MEEDDVWDEEEETLDNATHCPSCDEMTGHDIIKEKKVGDGADFMVKCTVCQRVHTVIFRPPPPTNIPFILTEGPRSERVVLVIDADEEFVVGDVFEEDDKLWRIHQIETQDLKHPSSALASNIARITALRTDMVRVKITLTRGEDSTADVLVVPQETTFTASHLIDHAGETWRIRAIHTGAGRTLRGTVNAPDIKRMYLHEPPKSEHFAPRTPRERRQAWKEGKLGHNPNPERPKEHVKKGVHPTTSNKRKRKKKRT
;
A
#
# COMPACT_ATOMS: atom_id res chain seq x y z
N MET A 1 -53.86 13.80 -40.75
CA MET A 1 -52.44 13.54 -40.44
C MET A 1 -52.01 14.77 -39.68
N GLU A 2 -51.73 14.56 -38.40
CA GLU A 2 -51.57 15.58 -37.36
C GLU A 2 -50.47 16.58 -37.75
N GLU A 3 -50.78 17.87 -37.64
CA GLU A 3 -49.75 18.91 -37.56
C GLU A 3 -49.19 18.85 -36.15
N ASP A 4 -47.98 18.28 -36.03
CA ASP A 4 -47.18 18.32 -34.81
C ASP A 4 -46.85 19.79 -34.49
N ASP A 5 -47.53 20.31 -33.48
CA ASP A 5 -47.28 21.61 -32.86
C ASP A 5 -45.92 21.52 -32.15
N VAL A 6 -44.85 21.92 -32.85
CA VAL A 6 -43.50 22.02 -32.28
C VAL A 6 -43.49 23.25 -31.40
N TRP A 7 -43.60 23.04 -30.09
CA TRP A 7 -43.41 24.07 -29.08
C TRP A 7 -41.92 24.47 -29.07
N ASP A 8 -41.56 25.44 -29.92
CA ASP A 8 -40.34 26.23 -29.76
C ASP A 8 -40.51 27.09 -28.50
N GLU A 9 -40.32 26.49 -27.32
CA GLU A 9 -40.08 27.25 -26.10
C GLU A 9 -38.71 27.94 -26.27
N GLU A 10 -38.74 29.23 -26.64
CA GLU A 10 -37.59 30.12 -26.51
C GLU A 10 -37.12 30.08 -25.05
N GLU A 11 -36.07 29.30 -24.78
CA GLU A 11 -35.41 29.25 -23.48
C GLU A 11 -34.74 30.61 -23.22
N GLU A 12 -35.47 31.51 -22.57
CA GLU A 12 -35.00 32.85 -22.22
C GLU A 12 -33.87 32.73 -21.18
N THR A 13 -32.63 32.78 -21.67
CA THR A 13 -31.44 32.70 -20.84
C THR A 13 -31.24 34.02 -20.10
N LEU A 14 -31.43 33.98 -18.78
CA LEU A 14 -31.21 35.14 -17.91
C LEU A 14 -29.72 35.35 -17.67
N ASP A 15 -29.15 36.37 -18.32
CA ASP A 15 -27.77 36.80 -18.06
C ASP A 15 -27.60 37.32 -16.62
N ASN A 16 -26.52 36.90 -15.95
CA ASN A 16 -26.15 37.31 -14.59
C ASN A 16 -27.29 37.14 -13.56
N ALA A 17 -27.94 35.98 -13.55
CA ALA A 17 -29.01 35.67 -12.61
C ALA A 17 -28.50 35.67 -11.14
N THR A 18 -29.04 36.57 -10.31
CA THR A 18 -28.76 36.62 -8.86
C THR A 18 -30.06 36.85 -8.07
N HIS A 19 -30.06 36.52 -6.78
CA HIS A 19 -31.20 36.81 -5.90
C HIS A 19 -31.32 38.32 -5.70
N CYS A 20 -32.51 38.87 -5.96
CA CYS A 20 -32.78 40.28 -5.73
C CYS A 20 -33.47 40.48 -4.36
N PRO A 21 -32.92 41.27 -3.44
CA PRO A 21 -33.51 41.48 -2.10
C PRO A 21 -34.83 42.27 -2.11
N SER A 22 -35.25 42.80 -3.27
CA SER A 22 -36.51 43.54 -3.41
C SER A 22 -37.60 42.74 -4.13
N CYS A 23 -37.24 41.83 -5.02
CA CYS A 23 -38.16 40.91 -5.69
C CYS A 23 -38.31 39.60 -4.91
N ASP A 24 -37.32 39.28 -4.06
CA ASP A 24 -37.17 38.01 -3.35
C ASP A 24 -37.12 36.77 -4.27
N GLU A 25 -36.72 36.98 -5.53
CA GLU A 25 -36.63 35.96 -6.57
C GLU A 25 -35.31 36.08 -7.33
N MET A 26 -34.92 35.01 -8.02
CA MET A 26 -33.79 35.01 -8.95
C MET A 26 -34.17 35.79 -10.20
N THR A 27 -33.45 36.88 -10.45
CA THR A 27 -33.71 37.77 -11.59
C THR A 27 -32.41 38.11 -12.31
N GLY A 28 -32.49 38.51 -13.58
CA GLY A 28 -31.35 39.02 -14.32
C GLY A 28 -30.88 40.38 -13.79
N HIS A 29 -29.58 40.64 -13.84
CA HIS A 29 -28.98 41.87 -13.32
C HIS A 29 -27.92 42.48 -14.25
N ASP A 30 -27.93 43.81 -14.34
CA ASP A 30 -26.89 44.58 -15.03
C ASP A 30 -25.74 44.91 -14.06
N ILE A 31 -24.50 44.61 -14.44
CA ILE A 31 -23.32 44.94 -13.64
C ILE A 31 -22.95 46.41 -13.86
N ILE A 32 -23.09 47.23 -12.82
CA ILE A 32 -22.72 48.66 -12.85
C ILE A 32 -21.24 48.83 -12.55
N LYS A 33 -20.74 48.13 -11.54
CA LYS A 33 -19.38 48.32 -11.03
C LYS A 33 -18.84 47.04 -10.42
N GLU A 34 -17.63 46.67 -10.83
CA GLU A 34 -16.84 45.62 -10.19
C GLU A 34 -15.82 46.26 -9.24
N LYS A 35 -15.68 45.70 -8.05
CA LYS A 35 -14.62 46.04 -7.10
C LYS A 35 -13.92 44.76 -6.67
N LYS A 36 -12.67 44.56 -7.11
CA LYS A 36 -11.83 43.44 -6.66
C LYS A 36 -11.43 43.61 -5.20
N VAL A 37 -11.60 42.56 -4.40
CA VAL A 37 -11.30 42.52 -2.95
C VAL A 37 -10.73 41.15 -2.60
N GLY A 38 -9.42 41.08 -2.32
CA GLY A 38 -8.72 39.81 -2.12
C GLY A 38 -8.72 38.97 -3.40
N ASP A 39 -9.02 37.68 -3.27
CA ASP A 39 -9.25 36.76 -4.41
C ASP A 39 -10.69 36.80 -4.94
N GLY A 40 -11.56 37.61 -4.35
CA GLY A 40 -12.95 37.78 -4.78
C GLY A 40 -13.25 39.13 -5.42
N ALA A 41 -14.52 39.34 -5.77
CA ALA A 41 -15.03 40.60 -6.28
C ALA A 41 -16.40 40.93 -5.69
N ASP A 42 -16.63 42.21 -5.40
CA ASP A 42 -17.93 42.75 -5.06
C ASP A 42 -18.52 43.39 -6.32
N PHE A 43 -19.71 42.96 -6.73
CA PHE A 43 -20.42 43.48 -7.89
C PHE A 43 -21.57 44.37 -7.43
N MET A 44 -21.55 45.63 -7.83
CA MET A 44 -22.71 46.50 -7.74
C MET A 44 -23.60 46.25 -8.94
N VAL A 45 -24.75 45.66 -8.69
CA VAL A 45 -25.67 45.18 -9.72
C VAL A 45 -27.00 45.91 -9.65
N LYS A 46 -27.66 46.05 -10.80
CA LYS A 46 -28.99 46.64 -10.93
C LYS A 46 -29.97 45.58 -11.42
N CYS A 47 -31.03 45.33 -10.67
CA CYS A 47 -32.07 44.38 -11.07
C CYS A 47 -32.80 44.88 -12.32
N THR A 48 -32.97 44.02 -13.33
CA THR A 48 -33.71 44.37 -14.56
C THR A 48 -35.20 44.58 -14.29
N VAL A 49 -35.76 43.88 -13.30
CA VAL A 49 -37.19 43.92 -12.93
C VAL A 49 -37.52 45.13 -12.06
N CYS A 50 -36.91 45.25 -10.86
CA CYS A 50 -37.27 46.30 -9.91
C CYS A 50 -36.34 47.53 -9.95
N GLN A 51 -35.33 47.54 -10.82
CA GLN A 51 -34.36 48.63 -11.01
C GLN A 51 -33.54 49.00 -9.76
N ARG A 52 -33.59 48.18 -8.71
CA ARG A 52 -32.89 48.43 -7.45
C ARG A 52 -31.43 48.05 -7.58
N VAL A 53 -30.56 48.97 -7.16
CA VAL A 53 -29.12 48.74 -7.07
C VAL A 53 -28.79 48.10 -5.73
N HIS A 54 -28.06 46.99 -5.76
CA HIS A 54 -27.53 46.35 -4.56
C HIS A 54 -26.16 45.76 -4.86
N THR A 55 -25.47 45.29 -3.83
CA THR A 55 -24.13 44.72 -3.96
C THR A 55 -24.19 43.22 -3.72
N VAL A 56 -23.69 42.45 -4.69
CA VAL A 56 -23.48 41.01 -4.57
C VAL A 56 -22.02 40.79 -4.21
N ILE A 57 -21.80 40.05 -3.12
CA ILE A 57 -20.46 39.76 -2.61
C ILE A 57 -20.05 38.39 -3.15
N PHE A 58 -19.06 38.35 -4.04
CA PHE A 58 -18.53 37.12 -4.61
C PHE A 58 -17.11 36.91 -4.10
N ARG A 59 -17.00 36.54 -2.82
CA ARG A 59 -15.71 36.32 -2.16
C ARG A 59 -15.67 34.89 -1.59
N PRO A 60 -14.60 34.13 -1.83
CA PRO A 60 -14.39 32.88 -1.12
C PRO A 60 -14.25 33.16 0.39
N PRO A 61 -14.65 32.20 1.26
CA PRO A 61 -14.45 32.34 2.69
C PRO A 61 -12.97 32.55 3.01
N PRO A 62 -12.64 33.30 4.07
CA PRO A 62 -11.24 33.58 4.39
C PRO A 62 -10.50 32.28 4.73
N PRO A 63 -9.26 32.10 4.25
CA PRO A 63 -8.46 30.94 4.60
C PRO A 63 -8.10 30.95 6.09
N THR A 64 -7.91 29.76 6.64
CA THR A 64 -7.57 29.49 8.04
C THR A 64 -6.22 28.79 8.11
N ASN A 65 -5.48 29.05 9.18
CA ASN A 65 -4.20 28.40 9.43
C ASN A 65 -4.40 27.25 10.41
N ILE A 66 -4.27 26.02 9.93
CA ILE A 66 -4.45 24.82 10.77
C ILE A 66 -3.08 24.20 11.04
N PRO A 67 -2.70 23.99 12.32
CA PRO A 67 -1.51 23.23 12.64
C PRO A 67 -1.75 21.74 12.45
N PHE A 68 -0.90 21.11 11.66
CA PHE A 68 -0.81 19.67 11.47
C PHE A 68 0.39 19.12 12.26
N ILE A 69 0.19 18.00 12.95
CA ILE A 69 1.25 17.16 13.47
C ILE A 69 1.40 15.97 12.53
N LEU A 70 2.47 15.96 11.75
CA LEU A 70 2.79 14.91 10.81
C LEU A 70 3.76 13.93 11.48
N THR A 71 3.34 12.67 11.64
CA THR A 71 4.16 11.65 12.33
C THR A 71 4.63 10.57 11.37
N GLU A 72 5.95 10.45 11.24
CA GLU A 72 6.64 9.40 10.50
C GLU A 72 7.42 8.49 11.46
N GLY A 73 6.88 7.30 11.72
CA GLY A 73 7.53 6.34 12.61
C GLY A 73 7.81 6.93 13.99
N PRO A 74 9.08 7.07 14.41
CA PRO A 74 9.43 7.65 15.70
C PRO A 74 9.56 9.19 15.69
N ARG A 75 9.40 9.85 14.54
CA ARG A 75 9.58 11.30 14.39
C ARG A 75 8.22 11.96 14.16
N SER A 76 8.04 13.14 14.75
CA SER A 76 6.87 13.98 14.53
C SER A 76 7.32 15.40 14.24
N GLU A 77 6.71 16.03 13.26
CA GLU A 77 6.94 17.42 12.91
C GLU A 77 5.63 18.20 12.97
N ARG A 78 5.74 19.50 13.22
CA ARG A 78 4.60 20.41 13.24
C ARG A 78 4.68 21.33 12.02
N VAL A 79 3.66 21.28 11.18
CA VAL A 79 3.49 22.11 9.99
C VAL A 79 2.23 22.94 10.16
N VAL A 80 2.15 24.11 9.54
CA VAL A 80 0.93 24.92 9.50
C VAL A 80 0.51 25.04 8.04
N LEU A 81 -0.68 24.54 7.73
CA LEU A 81 -1.24 24.57 6.38
C LEU A 81 -2.32 25.66 6.31
N VAL A 82 -2.37 26.35 5.17
CA VAL A 82 -3.38 27.35 4.85
C VAL A 82 -4.51 26.65 4.12
N ILE A 83 -5.69 26.58 4.73
CA ILE A 83 -6.85 25.81 4.23
C ILE A 83 -8.08 26.71 4.26
N ASP A 84 -8.96 26.59 3.25
CA ASP A 84 -10.22 27.31 3.21
C ASP A 84 -11.13 26.95 4.40
N ALA A 85 -11.86 27.92 4.94
CA ALA A 85 -12.60 27.76 6.21
C ALA A 85 -13.77 26.76 6.14
N ASP A 86 -14.27 26.51 4.94
CA ASP A 86 -15.39 25.62 4.60
C ASP A 86 -14.95 24.21 4.21
N GLU A 87 -13.64 23.94 4.11
CA GLU A 87 -13.12 22.60 3.86
C GLU A 87 -13.48 21.67 5.04
N GLU A 88 -14.03 20.50 4.75
CA GLU A 88 -14.32 19.47 5.76
C GLU A 88 -13.21 18.42 5.78
N PHE A 89 -12.65 18.17 6.95
CA PHE A 89 -11.70 17.08 7.17
C PHE A 89 -12.38 15.90 7.82
N VAL A 90 -12.10 14.69 7.32
CA VAL A 90 -12.57 13.43 7.90
C VAL A 90 -11.40 12.57 8.35
N VAL A 91 -11.55 11.90 9.49
CA VAL A 91 -10.58 10.91 9.97
C VAL A 91 -10.51 9.76 8.97
N GLY A 92 -9.31 9.49 8.48
CA GLY A 92 -9.05 8.48 7.44
C GLY A 92 -8.72 9.07 6.07
N ASP A 93 -8.99 10.36 5.85
CA ASP A 93 -8.64 11.03 4.60
C ASP A 93 -7.13 11.05 4.38
N VAL A 94 -6.73 11.02 3.11
CA VAL A 94 -5.34 11.01 2.69
C VAL A 94 -5.05 12.26 1.88
N PHE A 95 -3.98 12.96 2.26
CA PHE A 95 -3.49 14.15 1.57
C PHE A 95 -1.98 14.05 1.33
N GLU A 96 -1.47 14.91 0.47
CA GLU A 96 -0.05 14.99 0.12
C GLU A 96 0.57 16.24 0.75
N GLU A 97 1.75 16.09 1.36
CA GLU A 97 2.57 17.19 1.88
C GLU A 97 4.04 16.72 1.90
N ASP A 98 4.96 17.56 1.42
CA ASP A 98 6.40 17.24 1.31
C ASP A 98 6.70 15.93 0.55
N ASP A 99 6.06 15.74 -0.62
CA ASP A 99 6.15 14.54 -1.48
C ASP A 99 5.82 13.21 -0.75
N LYS A 100 5.04 13.28 0.34
CA LYS A 100 4.64 12.13 1.16
C LYS A 100 3.12 12.11 1.30
N LEU A 101 2.56 10.90 1.40
CA LEU A 101 1.14 10.71 1.68
C LEU A 101 0.89 10.57 3.17
N TRP A 102 -0.05 11.35 3.68
CA TRP A 102 -0.43 11.43 5.08
C TRP A 102 -1.90 11.07 5.25
N ARG A 103 -2.19 10.17 6.18
CA ARG A 103 -3.57 9.82 6.57
C ARG A 103 -3.94 10.53 7.86
N ILE A 104 -5.08 11.23 7.87
CA ILE A 104 -5.64 11.84 9.08
C ILE A 104 -5.97 10.75 10.09
N HIS A 105 -5.33 10.81 11.25
CA HIS A 105 -5.52 9.87 12.34
C HIS A 105 -6.46 10.43 13.42
N GLN A 106 -6.36 11.73 13.69
CA GLN A 106 -7.15 12.37 14.74
C GLN A 106 -7.34 13.85 14.42
N ILE A 107 -8.56 14.32 14.61
CA ILE A 107 -8.93 15.73 14.52
C ILE A 107 -9.19 16.23 15.94
N GLU A 108 -8.71 17.41 16.27
CA GLU A 108 -8.99 18.10 17.52
C GLU A 108 -9.65 19.45 17.21
N THR A 109 -10.85 19.66 17.75
CA THR A 109 -11.58 20.93 17.60
C THR A 109 -11.16 21.94 18.65
N GLN A 110 -11.54 23.21 18.46
CA GLN A 110 -11.32 24.28 19.43
C GLN A 110 -11.95 23.99 20.80
N ASP A 111 -13.02 23.19 20.83
CA ASP A 111 -13.68 22.69 22.05
C ASP A 111 -12.95 21.51 22.72
N LEU A 112 -11.74 21.15 22.27
CA LEU A 112 -10.96 20.00 22.73
C LEU A 112 -11.67 18.65 22.55
N LYS A 113 -12.58 18.55 21.57
CA LYS A 113 -13.25 17.29 21.19
C LYS A 113 -12.50 16.62 20.06
N HIS A 114 -12.72 15.31 19.92
CA HIS A 114 -12.15 14.48 18.86
C HIS A 114 -13.25 13.84 18.01
N PRO A 115 -13.92 14.62 17.14
CA PRO A 115 -14.93 14.07 16.23
C PRO A 115 -14.28 13.29 15.09
N SER A 116 -15.10 12.53 14.35
CA SER A 116 -14.69 11.85 13.13
C SER A 116 -14.57 12.78 11.92
N SER A 117 -15.26 13.93 11.93
CA SER A 117 -15.10 14.99 10.94
C SER A 117 -15.28 16.38 11.56
N ALA A 118 -14.72 17.41 10.94
CA ALA A 118 -14.93 18.80 11.31
C ALA A 118 -14.59 19.75 10.15
N LEU A 119 -15.27 20.91 10.11
CA LEU A 119 -14.89 22.02 9.23
C LEU A 119 -13.58 22.66 9.69
N ALA A 120 -12.75 23.07 8.74
CA ALA A 120 -11.48 23.77 8.94
C ALA A 120 -11.59 24.93 9.93
N SER A 121 -12.64 25.73 9.83
CA SER A 121 -12.94 26.84 10.74
C SER A 121 -13.01 26.47 12.23
N ASN A 122 -13.34 25.22 12.56
CA ASN A 122 -13.55 24.73 13.92
C ASN A 122 -12.42 23.84 14.44
N ILE A 123 -11.39 23.59 13.61
CA ILE A 123 -10.27 22.71 13.94
C ILE A 123 -9.20 23.51 14.69
N ALA A 124 -8.75 22.96 15.82
CA ALA A 124 -7.58 23.46 16.54
C ALA A 124 -6.30 22.81 16.07
N ARG A 125 -6.33 21.50 15.74
CA ARG A 125 -5.17 20.72 15.32
C ARG A 125 -5.57 19.43 14.62
N ILE A 126 -4.80 19.02 13.62
CA ILE A 126 -4.91 17.69 13.00
C ILE A 126 -3.64 16.89 13.28
N THR A 127 -3.79 15.60 13.57
CA THR A 127 -2.67 14.65 13.63
C THR A 127 -2.80 13.66 12.48
N ALA A 128 -1.76 13.54 11.69
CA ALA A 128 -1.72 12.65 10.54
C ALA A 128 -0.49 11.72 10.60
N LEU A 129 -0.66 10.51 10.07
CA LEU A 129 0.36 9.47 10.01
C LEU A 129 0.78 9.23 8.57
N ARG A 130 2.08 9.13 8.31
CA ARG A 130 2.60 8.78 6.98
C ARG A 130 2.06 7.40 6.54
N THR A 131 1.52 7.29 5.33
CA THR A 131 0.86 6.06 4.84
C THR A 131 1.45 5.44 3.58
N ASP A 132 2.24 6.18 2.79
CA ASP A 132 2.92 5.64 1.60
C ASP A 132 3.90 4.50 1.95
N MET A 133 4.57 4.60 3.10
CA MET A 133 5.60 3.67 3.57
C MET A 133 5.19 3.01 4.90
N VAL A 134 5.38 1.69 4.97
CA VAL A 134 5.05 0.86 6.13
C VAL A 134 6.32 0.35 6.79
N ARG A 135 6.34 0.43 8.12
CA ARG A 135 7.42 -0.05 8.98
C ARG A 135 7.12 -1.46 9.48
N VAL A 136 7.65 -2.47 8.79
CA VAL A 136 7.49 -3.87 9.18
C VAL A 136 8.58 -4.28 10.16
N LYS A 137 8.20 -4.68 11.38
CA LYS A 137 9.14 -5.19 12.38
C LYS A 137 9.63 -6.58 11.96
N ILE A 138 10.93 -6.80 12.02
CA ILE A 138 11.53 -8.10 11.71
C ILE A 138 12.33 -8.63 12.90
N THR A 139 12.44 -9.95 12.99
CA THR A 139 13.33 -10.65 13.90
C THR A 139 14.22 -11.57 13.08
N LEU A 140 15.52 -11.36 13.17
CA LEU A 140 16.54 -12.10 12.44
C LEU A 140 17.14 -13.14 13.40
N THR A 141 17.02 -14.43 13.07
CA THR A 141 17.49 -15.53 13.92
C THR A 141 18.59 -16.32 13.22
N ARG A 142 19.75 -16.43 13.88
CA ARG A 142 20.93 -17.21 13.46
C ARG A 142 21.31 -18.19 14.55
N GLY A 143 21.14 -19.49 14.28
CA GLY A 143 21.33 -20.50 15.32
C GLY A 143 20.46 -20.22 16.54
N GLU A 144 21.08 -19.86 17.66
CA GLU A 144 20.44 -19.53 18.93
C GLU A 144 20.23 -18.02 19.15
N ASP A 145 20.93 -17.18 18.37
CA ASP A 145 20.90 -15.73 18.52
C ASP A 145 19.75 -15.11 17.72
N SER A 146 19.09 -14.11 18.31
CA SER A 146 18.00 -13.37 17.65
C SER A 146 18.15 -11.86 17.84
N THR A 147 18.13 -11.11 16.74
CA THR A 147 18.16 -9.65 16.74
C THR A 147 16.85 -9.08 16.19
N ALA A 148 16.46 -7.90 16.66
CA ALA A 148 15.26 -7.20 16.18
C ALA A 148 15.66 -6.03 15.30
N ASP A 149 14.93 -5.84 14.21
CA ASP A 149 15.14 -4.72 13.28
C ASP A 149 13.81 -4.27 12.67
N VAL A 150 13.82 -3.20 11.87
CA VAL A 150 12.65 -2.65 11.19
C VAL A 150 12.97 -2.43 9.71
N LEU A 151 12.16 -3.06 8.86
CA LEU A 151 12.20 -2.88 7.41
C LEU A 151 11.16 -1.82 7.02
N VAL A 152 11.55 -0.83 6.23
CA VAL A 152 10.64 0.20 5.69
C VAL A 152 10.39 -0.11 4.22
N VAL A 153 9.14 -0.33 3.85
CA VAL A 153 8.74 -0.68 2.47
C VAL A 153 7.49 0.08 2.04
N PRO A 154 7.24 0.25 0.74
CA PRO A 154 5.97 0.76 0.24
C PRO A 154 4.78 -0.08 0.73
N GLN A 155 3.62 0.57 0.95
CA GLN A 155 2.40 -0.10 1.42
C GLN A 155 1.91 -1.24 0.52
N GLU A 156 2.21 -1.20 -0.77
CA GLU A 156 1.82 -2.23 -1.76
C GLU A 156 2.69 -3.48 -1.70
N THR A 157 3.80 -3.44 -0.95
CA THR A 157 4.73 -4.56 -0.85
C THR A 157 4.06 -5.73 -0.17
N THR A 158 4.24 -6.93 -0.73
CA THR A 158 3.75 -8.16 -0.15
C THR A 158 4.89 -9.09 0.24
N PHE A 159 4.70 -9.84 1.31
CA PHE A 159 5.66 -10.81 1.78
C PHE A 159 5.03 -12.20 1.81
N THR A 160 5.75 -13.18 1.25
CA THR A 160 5.30 -14.56 1.23
C THR A 160 6.10 -15.40 2.21
N ALA A 161 5.40 -16.10 3.11
CA ALA A 161 6.06 -17.01 4.02
C ALA A 161 6.81 -18.12 3.26
N SER A 162 7.93 -18.57 3.82
CA SER A 162 8.92 -19.49 3.22
C SER A 162 9.72 -18.97 2.03
N HIS A 163 9.56 -17.72 1.61
CA HIS A 163 10.39 -17.12 0.57
C HIS A 163 11.68 -16.52 1.14
N LEU A 164 12.62 -16.27 0.23
CA LEU A 164 13.86 -15.58 0.53
C LEU A 164 13.67 -14.07 0.37
N ILE A 165 14.34 -13.29 1.20
CA ILE A 165 14.38 -11.84 1.19
C ILE A 165 15.80 -11.39 1.49
N ASP A 166 16.26 -10.34 0.82
CA ASP A 166 17.53 -9.70 1.13
C ASP A 166 17.31 -8.55 2.10
N HIS A 167 18.08 -8.55 3.20
CA HIS A 167 18.05 -7.49 4.21
C HIS A 167 19.47 -7.25 4.73
N ALA A 168 19.89 -5.99 4.79
CA ALA A 168 21.23 -5.58 5.21
C ALA A 168 22.39 -6.30 4.47
N GLY A 169 22.20 -6.60 3.18
CA GLY A 169 23.20 -7.28 2.34
C GLY A 169 23.29 -8.79 2.52
N GLU A 170 22.39 -9.40 3.29
CA GLU A 170 22.34 -10.83 3.55
C GLU A 170 20.98 -11.41 3.16
N THR A 171 20.98 -12.65 2.65
CA THR A 171 19.73 -13.34 2.30
C THR A 171 19.18 -14.08 3.51
N TRP A 172 17.88 -13.92 3.74
CA TRP A 172 17.14 -14.52 4.85
C TRP A 172 15.91 -15.26 4.33
N ARG A 173 15.50 -16.32 5.02
CA ARG A 173 14.23 -17.02 4.77
C ARG A 173 13.16 -16.51 5.72
N ILE A 174 12.03 -16.05 5.17
CA ILE A 174 10.84 -15.70 5.95
C ILE A 174 10.23 -16.99 6.52
N ARG A 175 10.40 -17.25 7.81
CA ARG A 175 9.90 -18.47 8.47
C ARG A 175 8.42 -18.37 8.83
N ALA A 176 7.98 -17.19 9.27
CA ALA A 176 6.62 -16.92 9.69
C ALA A 176 6.32 -15.42 9.63
N ILE A 177 5.07 -15.08 9.35
CA ILE A 177 4.55 -13.71 9.34
C ILE A 177 3.45 -13.63 10.40
N HIS A 178 3.49 -12.64 11.29
CA HIS A 178 2.47 -12.42 12.31
C HIS A 178 1.61 -11.21 11.95
N THR A 179 0.30 -11.41 11.81
CA THR A 179 -0.69 -10.37 11.44
C THR A 179 -1.49 -9.83 12.63
N GLY A 180 -1.05 -10.12 13.86
CA GLY A 180 -1.78 -9.78 15.08
C GLY A 180 -2.83 -10.84 15.48
N ALA A 181 -3.64 -11.33 14.55
CA ALA A 181 -4.61 -12.39 14.82
C ALA A 181 -3.97 -13.80 14.91
N GLY A 182 -2.85 -14.03 14.22
CA GLY A 182 -2.20 -15.33 14.17
C GLY A 182 -0.85 -15.31 13.48
N ARG A 183 -0.25 -16.48 13.31
CA ARG A 183 1.01 -16.66 12.55
C ARG A 183 0.75 -17.39 11.24
N THR A 184 1.05 -16.74 10.14
CA THR A 184 1.01 -17.28 8.79
C THR A 184 2.34 -17.96 8.48
N LEU A 185 2.33 -19.29 8.40
CA LEU A 185 3.50 -20.11 8.05
C LEU A 185 3.62 -20.35 6.53
N ARG A 186 2.52 -20.18 5.80
CA ARG A 186 2.39 -20.33 4.35
C ARG A 186 1.38 -19.30 3.85
N GLY A 187 1.65 -18.67 2.72
CA GLY A 187 0.78 -17.63 2.14
C GLY A 187 1.47 -16.28 2.06
N THR A 188 0.83 -15.39 1.31
CA THR A 188 1.26 -14.01 1.06
C THR A 188 0.44 -13.05 1.91
N VAL A 189 1.09 -12.02 2.45
CA VAL A 189 0.48 -11.01 3.32
C VAL A 189 0.95 -9.63 2.88
N ASN A 190 0.06 -8.64 2.89
CA ASN A 190 0.40 -7.25 2.56
C ASN A 190 1.18 -6.61 3.72
N ALA A 191 2.17 -5.78 3.43
CA ALA A 191 3.01 -5.12 4.44
C ALA A 191 2.21 -4.40 5.56
N PRO A 192 1.11 -3.66 5.28
CA PRO A 192 0.31 -2.99 6.31
C PRO A 192 -0.27 -3.94 7.36
N ASP A 193 -0.59 -5.17 6.97
CA ASP A 193 -1.22 -6.16 7.84
C ASP A 193 -0.20 -6.89 8.72
N ILE A 194 1.10 -6.65 8.53
CA ILE A 194 2.17 -7.37 9.22
C ILE A 194 2.55 -6.65 10.51
N LYS A 195 2.31 -7.33 11.63
CA LYS A 195 2.78 -6.92 12.95
C LYS A 195 4.27 -7.24 13.16
N ARG A 196 4.72 -8.42 12.72
CA ARG A 196 6.14 -8.84 12.77
C ARG A 196 6.45 -9.99 11.81
N MET A 197 7.61 -9.97 11.16
CA MET A 197 8.15 -11.12 10.42
C MET A 197 9.30 -11.79 11.17
N TYR A 198 9.39 -13.11 11.07
CA TYR A 198 10.47 -13.92 11.63
C TYR A 198 11.30 -14.49 10.49
N LEU A 199 12.57 -14.09 10.45
CA LEU A 199 13.53 -14.39 9.40
C LEU A 199 14.59 -15.32 9.98
N HIS A 200 14.89 -16.39 9.27
CA HIS A 200 15.92 -17.37 9.64
C HIS A 200 16.97 -17.45 8.55
N GLU A 201 18.15 -17.94 8.89
CA GLU A 201 19.15 -18.25 7.88
C GLU A 201 18.58 -19.19 6.80
N PRO A 202 18.86 -18.92 5.52
CA PRO A 202 18.46 -19.80 4.44
C PRO A 202 19.15 -21.16 4.65
N PRO A 203 18.46 -22.27 4.33
CA PRO A 203 19.10 -23.57 4.38
C PRO A 203 20.33 -23.56 3.46
N LYS A 204 21.49 -23.94 4.00
CA LYS A 204 22.73 -24.02 3.23
C LYS A 204 22.48 -24.85 1.97
N SER A 205 22.82 -24.33 0.80
CA SER A 205 22.71 -25.01 -0.49
C SER A 205 23.77 -26.09 -0.67
N GLU A 206 24.21 -26.75 0.41
CA GLU A 206 25.36 -27.66 0.40
C GLU A 206 25.21 -28.70 -0.71
N HIS A 207 26.06 -28.54 -1.72
CA HIS A 207 26.41 -29.55 -2.69
C HIS A 207 26.73 -30.84 -1.90
N PHE A 208 25.84 -31.84 -1.97
CA PHE A 208 26.04 -33.10 -1.27
C PHE A 208 27.24 -33.82 -1.88
N ALA A 209 28.43 -33.63 -1.31
CA ALA A 209 29.60 -34.43 -1.63
C ALA A 209 29.64 -35.62 -0.65
N PRO A 210 29.31 -36.84 -1.09
CA PRO A 210 29.34 -38.00 -0.20
C PRO A 210 30.76 -38.21 0.33
N ARG A 211 30.93 -38.18 1.65
CA ARG A 211 32.23 -38.37 2.31
C ARG A 211 32.66 -39.83 2.31
N THR A 212 31.71 -40.76 2.27
CA THR A 212 31.99 -42.20 2.31
C THR A 212 31.45 -42.96 1.08
N PRO A 213 32.03 -44.14 0.75
CA PRO A 213 31.51 -45.02 -0.30
C PRO A 213 30.08 -45.53 -0.05
N ARG A 214 29.62 -45.56 1.21
CA ARG A 214 28.25 -45.94 1.58
C ARG A 214 27.28 -44.80 1.28
N GLU A 215 27.60 -43.58 1.69
CA GLU A 215 26.82 -42.38 1.39
C GLU A 215 26.75 -42.12 -0.12
N ARG A 216 27.85 -42.34 -0.85
CA ARG A 216 27.86 -42.21 -2.33
C ARG A 216 26.89 -43.21 -2.98
N ARG A 217 26.87 -44.47 -2.52
CA ARG A 217 25.95 -45.50 -3.01
C ARG A 217 24.49 -45.19 -2.67
N GLN A 218 24.24 -44.59 -1.52
CA GLN A 218 22.89 -44.21 -1.11
C GLN A 218 22.39 -42.98 -1.88
N ALA A 219 23.23 -41.96 -2.05
CA ALA A 219 22.93 -40.80 -2.89
C ALA A 219 22.80 -41.16 -4.37
N TRP A 220 23.53 -42.19 -4.85
CA TRP A 220 23.31 -42.78 -6.18
C TRP A 220 21.93 -43.42 -6.31
N LYS A 221 21.46 -44.17 -5.30
CA LYS A 221 20.10 -44.74 -5.30
C LYS A 221 19.01 -43.66 -5.23
N GLU A 222 19.29 -42.57 -4.53
CA GLU A 222 18.35 -41.46 -4.31
C GLU A 222 18.42 -40.39 -5.42
N GLY A 223 19.25 -40.57 -6.45
CA GLY A 223 19.37 -39.64 -7.58
C GLY A 223 19.95 -38.27 -7.22
N LYS A 224 20.61 -38.15 -6.06
CA LYS A 224 21.21 -36.91 -5.55
C LYS A 224 22.60 -36.61 -6.13
N LEU A 225 23.16 -37.55 -6.88
CA LEU A 225 24.40 -37.37 -7.64
C LEU A 225 24.01 -37.01 -9.09
N GLY A 226 24.65 -36.00 -9.69
CA GLY A 226 24.35 -35.52 -11.06
C GLY A 226 24.58 -36.56 -12.18
N HIS A 227 24.85 -36.11 -13.43
CA HIS A 227 24.99 -37.03 -14.57
C HIS A 227 26.17 -38.00 -14.38
N ASN A 228 25.86 -39.30 -14.21
CA ASN A 228 26.81 -40.32 -13.78
C ASN A 228 26.73 -41.54 -14.73
N PRO A 229 27.52 -41.56 -15.81
CA PRO A 229 27.56 -42.71 -16.72
C PRO A 229 28.08 -43.95 -15.99
N ASN A 230 27.55 -45.13 -16.33
CA ASN A 230 27.97 -46.39 -15.72
C ASN A 230 29.47 -46.60 -15.99
N PRO A 231 30.31 -46.83 -14.96
CA PRO A 231 31.73 -47.09 -15.20
C PRO A 231 31.87 -48.40 -15.97
N GLU A 232 32.54 -48.35 -17.12
CA GLU A 232 32.94 -49.55 -17.85
C GLU A 232 33.87 -50.36 -16.94
N ARG A 233 33.44 -51.55 -16.54
CA ARG A 233 34.28 -52.43 -15.73
C ARG A 233 35.50 -52.82 -16.57
N PRO A 234 36.73 -52.61 -16.09
CA PRO A 234 37.90 -53.18 -16.74
C PRO A 234 37.68 -54.68 -16.87
N LYS A 235 37.79 -55.23 -18.08
CA LYS A 235 37.73 -56.67 -18.30
C LYS A 235 38.95 -57.25 -17.57
N GLU A 236 38.74 -57.93 -16.45
CA GLU A 236 39.82 -58.62 -15.75
C GLU A 236 40.56 -59.54 -16.72
N HIS A 237 41.88 -59.43 -16.78
CA HIS A 237 42.71 -60.42 -17.46
C HIS A 237 42.53 -61.77 -16.74
N VAL A 238 41.67 -62.62 -17.30
CA VAL A 238 41.52 -63.99 -16.85
C VAL A 238 42.86 -64.70 -17.09
N LYS A 239 43.58 -65.04 -16.02
CA LYS A 239 44.80 -65.86 -16.11
C LYS A 239 44.46 -67.19 -16.78
N LYS A 240 45.28 -67.62 -17.75
CA LYS A 240 45.12 -68.91 -18.45
C LYS A 240 44.95 -70.04 -17.42
N GLY A 241 43.84 -70.78 -17.53
CA GLY A 241 43.53 -71.94 -16.69
C GLY A 241 42.48 -71.72 -15.60
N VAL A 242 41.98 -70.48 -15.41
CA VAL A 242 40.89 -70.21 -14.46
C VAL A 242 39.58 -70.02 -15.22
N HIS A 243 38.64 -70.95 -15.06
CA HIS A 243 37.26 -70.75 -15.51
C HIS A 243 36.47 -70.01 -14.42
N PRO A 244 36.07 -68.74 -14.65
CA PRO A 244 35.25 -68.02 -13.68
C PRO A 244 33.88 -68.69 -13.60
N THR A 245 33.47 -69.14 -12.43
CA THR A 245 32.11 -69.63 -12.20
C THR A 245 31.12 -68.49 -12.41
N THR A 246 30.41 -68.50 -13.52
CA THR A 246 29.27 -67.61 -13.82
C THR A 246 28.08 -67.98 -12.93
N SER A 247 28.16 -67.61 -11.65
CA SER A 247 27.01 -67.64 -10.75
C SER A 247 26.12 -66.43 -11.01
N ASN A 248 25.22 -66.56 -11.99
CA ASN A 248 24.05 -65.69 -12.07
C ASN A 248 22.83 -66.43 -12.66
N LYS A 249 22.38 -67.47 -11.97
CA LYS A 249 20.98 -67.91 -12.04
C LYS A 249 20.30 -67.59 -10.71
N ARG A 250 19.91 -66.32 -10.53
CA ARG A 250 18.91 -65.94 -9.53
C ARG A 250 17.62 -66.72 -9.82
N LYS A 251 17.32 -67.70 -8.97
CA LYS A 251 16.03 -68.42 -8.94
C LYS A 251 14.89 -67.39 -8.92
N ARG A 252 14.08 -67.35 -9.98
CA ARG A 252 12.79 -66.63 -9.99
C ARG A 252 11.93 -67.21 -8.87
N LYS A 253 11.66 -66.42 -7.81
CA LYS A 253 10.65 -66.78 -6.80
C LYS A 253 9.29 -66.86 -7.50
N LYS A 254 8.61 -68.01 -7.39
CA LYS A 254 7.21 -68.18 -7.85
C LYS A 254 6.31 -67.22 -7.05
N LYS A 255 5.45 -66.47 -7.75
CA LYS A 255 4.35 -65.71 -7.13
C LYS A 255 3.36 -66.73 -6.53
N ARG A 256 2.93 -66.51 -5.29
CA ARG A 256 1.79 -67.25 -4.69
C ARG A 256 0.51 -66.62 -5.23
N THR A 257 -0.34 -67.47 -5.82
CA THR A 257 -1.78 -67.24 -6.02
C THR A 257 -2.49 -67.20 -4.68
#